data_AF-A0A1C6PRQ9-F1
#
_entry.id   AF-A0A1C6PRQ9-F1
#
_cell.length_a   1.000
_cell.length_b   1.000
_cell.length_c   1.000
_cell.angle_alpha   90.00
_cell.angle_beta   90.00
_cell.angle_gamma   90.00
#
_symmetry.space_group_name_H-M   'P 1'
#
loop_
_entity.id
_entity.type
_entity.pdbx_description
1 polymer ?
#
loop_
_entity_poly.entity_id
_entity_poly.type
_entity_poly.pdbx_seq_one_letter_code
_entity_poly.pdbx_strand_id
1 'polypeptide(L)'
;MTEESFGIDQTKPSIARVYDYLLGGKDNYDVDRAIGDKFKNDLPGSVAIAHANRQNLIRAVAEIALAGIDQFIDVGSGLPTADNVHQVAQRHTPDARVVYIDSDPIVLAHGRALLEENARTRVIQADVRDPRSIREHPETTGLIDFERPVAVIHSAVLHHVNDDEEPGAIVRYWREQVCSGSYFFISHFRSGDNPETREAEALLQSTFGRGRWRTDEEIRGLFDGLDLLEPGIVPCPLWRPETVALSGEFGQTRGELTVWERLIAGGLARKP
;
A
#
# COMPACT_ATOMS: atom_id res chain seq x y z
N MET A 1 -32.18 -10.15 -3.69
CA MET A 1 -30.91 -10.66 -3.14
C MET A 1 -30.68 -9.87 -1.86
N THR A 2 -30.59 -10.56 -0.74
CA THR A 2 -30.42 -9.98 0.59
C THR A 2 -29.05 -9.31 0.65
N GLU A 3 -29.02 -7.99 0.87
CA GLU A 3 -27.82 -7.30 1.35
C GLU A 3 -27.45 -7.92 2.70
N GLU A 4 -26.46 -8.80 2.71
CA GLU A 4 -25.74 -9.09 3.95
C GLU A 4 -25.06 -7.78 4.36
N SER A 5 -25.63 -7.07 5.32
CA SER A 5 -24.89 -6.04 6.04
C SER A 5 -23.83 -6.78 6.85
N PHE A 6 -22.64 -6.95 6.27
CA PHE A 6 -21.45 -7.37 7.02
C PHE A 6 -21.14 -6.26 8.02
N GLY A 7 -21.70 -6.38 9.21
CA GLY A 7 -21.48 -5.46 10.30
C GLY A 7 -19.98 -5.39 10.60
N ILE A 8 -19.47 -4.17 10.73
CA ILE A 8 -18.07 -3.92 11.10
C ILE A 8 -17.85 -4.47 12.52
N ASP A 9 -16.99 -5.47 12.68
CA ASP A 9 -16.58 -5.95 14.00
C ASP A 9 -15.62 -4.93 14.64
N GLN A 10 -16.15 -4.19 15.62
CA GLN A 10 -15.42 -3.16 16.36
C GLN A 10 -14.67 -3.73 17.58
N THR A 11 -14.77 -5.04 17.82
CA THR A 11 -14.16 -5.70 18.99
C THR A 11 -12.82 -6.34 18.69
N LYS A 12 -12.46 -6.47 17.41
CA LYS A 12 -11.17 -6.97 16.94
C LYS A 12 -10.43 -5.85 16.23
N PRO A 13 -9.11 -5.67 16.41
CA PRO A 13 -8.35 -4.67 15.68
C PRO A 13 -8.22 -5.03 14.19
N SER A 14 -8.04 -4.01 13.35
CA SER A 14 -7.73 -4.16 11.92
C SER A 14 -6.43 -3.44 11.58
N ILE A 15 -5.67 -4.00 10.63
CA ILE A 15 -4.45 -3.39 10.11
C ILE A 15 -4.73 -2.00 9.53
N ALA A 16 -5.78 -1.85 8.71
CA ALA A 16 -6.12 -0.58 8.08
C ALA A 16 -6.43 0.52 9.11
N ARG A 17 -7.19 0.17 10.15
CA ARG A 17 -7.59 1.09 11.23
C ARG A 17 -6.45 1.43 12.18
N VAL A 18 -5.56 0.48 12.47
CA VAL A 18 -4.33 0.76 13.23
C VAL A 18 -3.43 1.70 12.43
N TYR A 19 -3.24 1.44 11.13
CA TYR A 19 -2.44 2.29 10.27
C TYR A 19 -3.01 3.72 10.17
N ASP A 20 -4.33 3.86 10.05
CA ASP A 20 -5.04 5.15 10.13
C ASP A 20 -4.73 5.90 11.44
N TYR A 21 -4.85 5.23 12.59
CA TYR A 21 -4.54 5.84 13.89
C TYR A 21 -3.07 6.25 14.04
N LEU A 22 -2.14 5.48 13.47
CA LEU A 22 -0.71 5.82 13.47
C LEU A 22 -0.45 7.09 12.65
N LEU A 23 -1.21 7.31 11.56
CA LEU A 23 -1.16 8.52 10.74
C LEU A 23 -1.95 9.71 11.33
N GLY A 24 -2.60 9.53 12.49
CA GLY A 24 -3.41 10.57 13.13
C GLY A 24 -4.83 10.68 12.57
N GLY A 25 -5.29 9.69 11.83
CA GLY A 25 -6.67 9.55 11.38
C GLY A 25 -7.64 9.23 12.51
N LYS A 26 -8.94 9.26 12.16
CA LYS A 26 -10.05 9.13 13.12
C LYS A 26 -10.94 7.92 12.85
N ASP A 27 -10.67 7.18 11.79
CA ASP A 27 -11.48 6.08 11.30
C ASP A 27 -11.01 4.77 11.95
N ASN A 28 -11.02 4.76 13.29
CA ASN A 28 -10.49 3.70 14.14
C ASN A 28 -11.26 3.59 15.46
N TYR A 29 -11.28 2.39 16.05
CA TYR A 29 -11.94 2.10 17.32
C TYR A 29 -10.94 1.98 18.47
N ASP A 30 -11.44 1.85 19.70
CA ASP A 30 -10.61 1.71 20.91
C ASP A 30 -9.63 0.52 20.80
N VAL A 31 -10.07 -0.59 20.21
CA VAL A 31 -9.24 -1.78 20.02
C VAL A 31 -8.08 -1.53 19.05
N ASP A 32 -8.28 -0.69 18.03
CA ASP A 32 -7.22 -0.32 17.09
C ASP A 32 -6.24 0.66 17.75
N ARG A 33 -6.77 1.67 18.47
CA ARG A 33 -5.96 2.62 19.23
C ARG A 33 -5.08 1.93 20.26
N ALA A 34 -5.61 0.95 20.98
CA ALA A 34 -4.83 0.17 21.95
C ALA A 34 -3.62 -0.52 21.32
N ILE A 35 -3.72 -0.98 20.07
CA ILE A 35 -2.56 -1.54 19.34
C ILE A 35 -1.62 -0.44 18.87
N GLY A 36 -2.15 0.65 18.29
CA GLY A 36 -1.29 1.76 17.86
C GLY A 36 -0.58 2.48 19.01
N ASP A 37 -1.15 2.48 20.21
CA ASP A 37 -0.52 3.01 21.42
C ASP A 37 0.67 2.15 21.86
N LYS A 38 0.66 0.85 21.63
CA LYS A 38 1.85 0.00 21.83
C LYS A 38 2.97 0.42 20.88
N PHE A 39 2.67 0.68 19.60
CA PHE A 39 3.66 1.23 18.68
C PHE A 39 4.19 2.60 19.12
N LYS A 40 3.31 3.50 19.58
CA LYS A 40 3.70 4.85 20.00
C LYS A 40 4.52 4.87 21.30
N ASN A 41 4.15 4.03 22.27
CA ASN A 41 4.72 4.04 23.62
C ASN A 41 5.89 3.06 23.78
N ASP A 42 5.76 1.85 23.24
CA ASP A 42 6.73 0.76 23.44
C ASP A 42 7.79 0.75 22.33
N LEU A 43 7.47 1.31 21.15
CA LEU A 43 8.38 1.41 20.00
C LEU A 43 8.55 2.87 19.52
N PRO A 44 9.14 3.76 20.35
CA PRO A 44 9.20 5.19 20.06
C PRO A 44 9.82 5.50 18.70
N GLY A 45 9.10 6.28 17.88
CA GLY A 45 9.51 6.65 16.53
C GLY A 45 9.00 5.73 15.42
N SER A 46 8.39 4.58 15.73
CA SER A 46 7.88 3.61 14.75
C SER A 46 6.83 4.20 13.79
N VAL A 47 6.09 5.23 14.23
CA VAL A 47 5.15 6.00 13.41
C VAL A 47 5.79 6.57 12.14
N ALA A 48 7.11 6.83 12.15
CA ALA A 48 7.84 7.32 10.98
C ALA A 48 7.74 6.36 9.78
N ILE A 49 7.57 5.04 10.00
CA ILE A 49 7.37 4.06 8.93
C ILE A 49 6.12 4.40 8.11
N ALA A 50 5.00 4.68 8.77
CA ALA A 50 3.73 4.94 8.09
C ALA A 50 3.81 6.23 7.25
N HIS A 51 4.42 7.30 7.78
CA HIS A 51 4.62 8.54 7.03
C HIS A 51 5.58 8.37 5.86
N ALA A 52 6.72 7.71 6.08
CA ALA A 52 7.70 7.44 5.02
C ALA A 52 7.09 6.63 3.88
N ASN A 53 6.30 5.60 4.20
CA ASN A 53 5.56 4.81 3.21
C ASN A 53 4.58 5.68 2.40
N ARG A 54 3.73 6.46 3.07
CA ARG A 54 2.74 7.32 2.37
C ARG A 54 3.40 8.32 1.43
N GLN A 55 4.48 8.96 1.87
CA GLN A 55 5.22 9.89 1.02
C GLN A 55 5.83 9.20 -0.19
N ASN A 56 6.39 7.99 -0.03
CA ASN A 56 6.93 7.23 -1.15
C ASN A 56 5.85 6.80 -2.14
N LEU A 57 4.70 6.34 -1.66
CA LEU A 57 3.55 6.00 -2.51
C LEU A 57 3.11 7.19 -3.36
N ILE A 58 2.98 8.39 -2.77
CA ILE A 58 2.60 9.61 -3.51
C ILE A 58 3.60 9.89 -4.63
N ARG A 59 4.90 9.82 -4.34
CA ARG A 59 5.95 10.04 -5.36
C ARG A 59 5.90 9.00 -6.48
N ALA A 60 5.72 7.72 -6.13
CA ALA A 60 5.63 6.64 -7.10
C ALA A 60 4.40 6.80 -8.01
N VAL A 61 3.21 7.09 -7.45
CA VAL A 61 1.98 7.30 -8.23
C VAL A 61 2.10 8.51 -9.15
N ALA A 62 2.67 9.62 -8.66
CA ALA A 62 2.91 10.80 -9.48
C ALA A 62 3.83 10.48 -10.68
N GLU A 63 4.92 9.75 -10.44
CA GLU A 63 5.85 9.32 -11.49
C GLU A 63 5.18 8.41 -12.52
N ILE A 64 4.42 7.42 -12.06
CA ILE A 64 3.69 6.49 -12.93
C ILE A 64 2.68 7.25 -13.82
N ALA A 65 1.94 8.20 -13.24
CA ALA A 65 0.99 9.03 -13.98
C ALA A 65 1.72 9.94 -15.00
N LEU A 66 2.85 10.55 -14.62
CA LEU A 66 3.69 11.35 -15.52
C LEU A 66 4.32 10.51 -16.66
N ALA A 67 4.52 9.21 -16.44
CA ALA A 67 4.92 8.26 -17.49
C ALA A 67 3.77 7.89 -18.45
N GLY A 68 2.57 8.45 -18.26
CA GLY A 68 1.42 8.27 -19.14
C GLY A 68 0.51 7.10 -18.78
N ILE A 69 0.71 6.47 -17.61
CA ILE A 69 -0.18 5.40 -17.14
C ILE A 69 -1.43 6.02 -16.51
N ASP A 70 -2.59 5.62 -17.00
CA ASP A 70 -3.91 6.12 -16.60
C ASP A 70 -4.79 5.06 -15.93
N GLN A 71 -4.22 3.92 -15.53
CA GLN A 71 -4.95 2.79 -14.93
C GLN A 71 -4.19 2.26 -13.71
N PHE A 72 -4.85 2.21 -12.56
CA PHE A 72 -4.25 1.82 -11.30
C PHE A 72 -5.11 0.78 -10.59
N ILE A 73 -4.44 -0.25 -10.07
CA ILE A 73 -5.01 -1.24 -9.16
C ILE A 73 -4.22 -1.10 -7.85
N ASP A 74 -4.88 -0.58 -6.81
CA ASP A 74 -4.28 -0.36 -5.51
C ASP A 74 -4.73 -1.44 -4.53
N VAL A 75 -3.85 -2.40 -4.29
CA VAL A 75 -4.12 -3.62 -3.53
C VAL A 75 -3.72 -3.43 -2.08
N GLY A 76 -4.69 -3.51 -1.17
CA GLY A 76 -4.51 -3.15 0.23
C GLY A 76 -4.50 -1.64 0.42
N SER A 77 -5.51 -0.96 -0.12
CA SER A 77 -5.55 0.51 -0.19
C SER A 77 -5.55 1.19 1.18
N GLY A 78 -6.05 0.51 2.21
CA GLY A 78 -6.27 1.06 3.54
C GLY A 78 -7.34 2.15 3.53
N LEU A 79 -7.46 2.83 4.67
CA LEU A 79 -8.40 3.93 4.84
C LEU A 79 -7.96 5.18 4.08
N PRO A 80 -8.91 6.01 3.61
CA PRO A 80 -8.57 7.26 2.94
C PRO A 80 -7.67 8.17 3.76
N THR A 81 -6.70 8.81 3.10
CA THR A 81 -5.79 9.78 3.72
C THR A 81 -5.87 11.13 3.01
N ALA A 82 -5.02 12.10 3.38
CA ALA A 82 -5.01 13.43 2.77
C ALA A 82 -4.75 13.40 1.25
N ASP A 83 -3.89 12.49 0.78
CA ASP A 83 -3.56 12.31 -0.63
C ASP A 83 -3.74 10.83 -1.01
N ASN A 84 -4.87 10.53 -1.66
CA ASN A 84 -5.21 9.19 -2.14
C ASN A 84 -4.67 8.95 -3.56
N VAL A 85 -4.41 7.69 -3.92
CA VAL A 85 -3.86 7.31 -5.23
C VAL A 85 -4.60 7.97 -6.41
N HIS A 86 -5.93 7.95 -6.44
CA HIS A 86 -6.71 8.57 -7.51
C HIS A 86 -6.54 10.09 -7.55
N GLN A 87 -6.45 10.77 -6.40
CA GLN A 87 -6.23 12.21 -6.36
C GLN A 87 -4.86 12.57 -6.93
N VAL A 88 -3.82 11.82 -6.54
CA VAL A 88 -2.46 12.02 -7.05
C VAL A 88 -2.40 11.74 -8.55
N ALA A 89 -2.95 10.61 -9.01
CA ALA A 89 -2.98 10.26 -10.42
C ALA A 89 -3.77 11.29 -11.25
N GLN A 90 -4.96 11.69 -10.79
CA GLN A 90 -5.85 12.61 -11.51
C GLN A 90 -5.34 14.05 -11.58
N ARG A 91 -4.42 14.46 -10.69
CA ARG A 91 -3.70 15.74 -10.83
C ARG A 91 -2.84 15.81 -12.09
N HIS A 92 -2.27 14.68 -12.50
CA HIS A 92 -1.37 14.58 -13.67
C HIS A 92 -2.07 14.03 -14.90
N THR A 93 -3.07 13.17 -14.70
CA THR A 93 -3.84 12.51 -15.75
C THR A 93 -5.32 12.52 -15.36
N PRO A 94 -6.10 13.57 -15.72
CA PRO A 94 -7.48 13.75 -15.25
C PRO A 94 -8.43 12.56 -15.53
N ASP A 95 -8.11 11.76 -16.55
CA ASP A 95 -8.85 10.56 -16.94
C ASP A 95 -8.37 9.27 -16.26
N ALA A 96 -7.44 9.36 -15.30
CA ALA A 96 -6.90 8.21 -14.59
C ALA A 96 -7.99 7.45 -13.85
N ARG A 97 -7.99 6.13 -14.07
CA ARG A 97 -8.91 5.15 -13.51
C ARG A 97 -8.24 4.37 -12.40
N VAL A 98 -8.91 4.24 -11.26
CA VAL A 98 -8.34 3.59 -10.07
C VAL A 98 -9.33 2.60 -9.46
N VAL A 99 -8.88 1.37 -9.24
CA VAL A 99 -9.61 0.38 -8.42
C VAL A 99 -8.86 0.22 -7.10
N TYR A 100 -9.53 0.52 -6.00
CA TYR A 100 -9.06 0.24 -4.65
C TYR A 100 -9.55 -1.11 -4.17
N ILE A 101 -8.67 -1.85 -3.50
CA ILE A 101 -8.99 -3.15 -2.93
C ILE A 101 -8.57 -3.16 -1.46
N ASP A 102 -9.50 -3.55 -0.59
CA ASP A 102 -9.19 -3.85 0.79
C ASP A 102 -10.10 -4.95 1.32
N SER A 103 -9.67 -5.66 2.36
CA SER A 103 -10.49 -6.68 3.02
C SER A 103 -11.37 -6.10 4.14
N ASP A 104 -10.99 -4.92 4.67
CA ASP A 104 -11.70 -4.27 5.76
C ASP A 104 -13.00 -3.60 5.26
N PRO A 105 -14.18 -3.99 5.78
CA PRO A 105 -15.45 -3.40 5.37
C PRO A 105 -15.57 -1.89 5.64
N ILE A 106 -14.79 -1.32 6.57
CA ILE A 106 -14.76 0.14 6.78
C ILE A 106 -14.18 0.85 5.57
N VAL A 107 -13.12 0.29 4.97
CA VAL A 107 -12.51 0.90 3.78
C VAL A 107 -13.53 0.96 2.65
N LEU A 108 -14.33 -0.09 2.47
CA LEU A 108 -15.42 -0.09 1.49
C LEU A 108 -16.49 0.96 1.80
N ALA A 109 -16.91 1.08 3.07
CA ALA A 109 -17.92 2.05 3.48
C ALA A 109 -17.47 3.50 3.28
N HIS A 110 -16.25 3.85 3.72
CA HIS A 110 -15.67 5.18 3.57
C HIS A 110 -15.35 5.48 2.09
N GLY A 111 -14.80 4.50 1.36
CA GLY A 111 -14.49 4.64 -0.05
C GLY A 111 -15.73 4.91 -0.91
N ARG A 112 -16.84 4.20 -0.68
CA ARG A 112 -18.10 4.44 -1.42
C ARG A 112 -18.64 5.86 -1.21
N ALA A 113 -18.60 6.35 0.03
CA ALA A 113 -19.03 7.71 0.34
C ALA A 113 -18.10 8.77 -0.30
N LEU A 114 -16.78 8.56 -0.23
CA LEU A 114 -15.80 9.49 -0.80
C LEU A 114 -15.86 9.57 -2.33
N LEU A 115 -16.22 8.46 -2.98
CA LEU A 115 -16.13 8.29 -4.43
C LEU A 115 -17.47 8.44 -5.15
N GLU A 116 -18.54 8.85 -4.46
CA GLU A 116 -19.89 8.95 -5.03
C GLU A 116 -19.93 9.78 -6.33
N GLU A 117 -19.15 10.85 -6.40
CA GLU A 117 -19.07 11.73 -7.57
C GLU A 117 -17.92 11.38 -8.54
N ASN A 118 -17.13 10.32 -8.27
CA ASN A 118 -15.99 9.92 -9.09
C ASN A 118 -16.26 8.65 -9.91
N ALA A 119 -16.78 8.85 -11.13
CA ALA A 119 -17.06 7.75 -12.05
C ALA A 119 -15.80 6.95 -12.47
N ARG A 120 -14.60 7.47 -12.27
CA ARG A 120 -13.31 6.85 -12.65
C ARG A 120 -12.63 6.12 -11.49
N THR A 121 -13.29 6.00 -10.34
CA THR A 121 -12.69 5.32 -9.19
C THR A 121 -13.70 4.37 -8.54
N ARG A 122 -13.26 3.16 -8.24
CA ARG A 122 -14.07 2.13 -7.58
C ARG A 122 -13.33 1.58 -6.38
N VAL A 123 -14.08 1.09 -5.41
CA VAL A 123 -13.57 0.34 -4.27
C VAL A 123 -14.28 -1.00 -4.22
N ILE A 124 -13.50 -2.07 -4.05
CA ILE A 124 -14.02 -3.43 -3.91
C ILE A 124 -13.47 -4.05 -2.65
N GLN A 125 -14.30 -4.88 -2.00
CA GLN A 125 -13.87 -5.66 -0.86
C GLN A 125 -13.37 -7.02 -1.34
N ALA A 126 -12.07 -7.27 -1.19
CA ALA A 126 -11.45 -8.53 -1.58
C ALA A 126 -10.16 -8.77 -0.81
N ASP A 127 -9.72 -10.03 -0.77
CA ASP A 127 -8.48 -10.43 -0.12
C ASP A 127 -7.31 -10.37 -1.11
N VAL A 128 -6.21 -9.71 -0.73
CA VAL A 128 -4.98 -9.65 -1.53
C VAL A 128 -4.42 -11.04 -1.88
N ARG A 129 -4.68 -12.05 -1.05
CA ARG A 129 -4.24 -13.43 -1.25
C ARG A 129 -5.01 -14.16 -2.35
N ASP A 130 -6.15 -13.62 -2.80
CA ASP A 130 -6.90 -14.11 -3.95
C ASP A 130 -6.89 -13.06 -5.08
N PRO A 131 -5.74 -12.88 -5.76
CA PRO A 131 -5.62 -11.87 -6.82
C PRO A 131 -6.49 -12.19 -8.04
N ARG A 132 -6.93 -13.45 -8.20
CA ARG A 132 -7.88 -13.83 -9.25
C ARG A 132 -9.24 -13.20 -9.01
N SER A 133 -9.76 -13.31 -7.78
CA SER A 133 -11.04 -12.68 -7.43
C SER A 133 -11.03 -11.17 -7.72
N ILE A 134 -9.90 -10.50 -7.47
CA ILE A 134 -9.71 -9.07 -7.74
C ILE A 134 -9.71 -8.79 -9.25
N ARG A 135 -8.91 -9.56 -10.00
CA ARG A 135 -8.74 -9.40 -11.46
C ARG A 135 -10.01 -9.66 -12.25
N GLU A 136 -10.84 -10.60 -11.79
CA GLU A 136 -12.09 -11.01 -12.44
C GLU A 136 -13.32 -10.27 -11.89
N HIS A 137 -13.16 -9.44 -10.85
CA HIS A 137 -14.27 -8.72 -10.24
C HIS A 137 -14.95 -7.78 -11.26
N PRO A 138 -16.29 -7.74 -11.32
CA PRO A 138 -17.02 -6.91 -12.29
C PRO A 138 -16.62 -5.43 -12.28
N GLU A 139 -16.51 -4.82 -11.10
CA GLU A 139 -16.06 -3.42 -10.95
C GLU A 139 -14.63 -3.21 -11.45
N THR A 140 -13.74 -4.21 -11.31
CA THR A 140 -12.38 -4.14 -11.84
C THR A 140 -12.40 -4.21 -13.36
N THR A 141 -13.04 -5.22 -13.94
CA THR A 141 -13.10 -5.43 -15.39
C THR A 141 -13.93 -4.37 -16.12
N GLY A 142 -14.89 -3.74 -15.43
CA GLY A 142 -15.69 -2.66 -15.99
C GLY A 142 -14.95 -1.32 -16.04
N LEU A 143 -13.83 -1.18 -15.32
CA LEU A 143 -13.06 0.06 -15.23
C LEU A 143 -11.66 -0.05 -15.83
N ILE A 144 -11.01 -1.20 -15.71
CA ILE A 144 -9.62 -1.43 -16.14
C ILE A 144 -9.58 -2.23 -17.44
N ASP A 145 -8.94 -1.65 -18.45
CA ASP A 145 -8.58 -2.30 -19.70
C ASP A 145 -7.18 -2.93 -19.58
N PHE A 146 -7.14 -4.24 -19.40
CA PHE A 146 -5.91 -5.02 -19.21
C PHE A 146 -5.09 -5.24 -20.49
N GLU A 147 -5.61 -4.86 -21.66
CA GLU A 147 -4.84 -4.85 -22.90
C GLU A 147 -3.92 -3.62 -22.98
N ARG A 148 -4.19 -2.61 -22.14
CA ARG A 148 -3.37 -1.40 -21.98
C ARG A 148 -2.54 -1.47 -20.69
N PRO A 149 -1.41 -0.74 -20.60
CA PRO A 149 -0.59 -0.74 -19.40
C PRO A 149 -1.37 -0.36 -18.14
N VAL A 150 -1.08 -1.05 -17.04
CA VAL A 150 -1.70 -0.86 -15.72
C VAL A 150 -0.60 -0.69 -14.67
N ALA A 151 -0.85 0.16 -13.68
CA ALA A 151 -0.04 0.24 -12.47
C ALA A 151 -0.64 -0.65 -11.38
N VAL A 152 0.08 -1.67 -10.95
CA VAL A 152 -0.29 -2.51 -9.81
C VAL A 152 0.48 -2.02 -8.58
N ILE A 153 -0.25 -1.55 -7.58
CA ILE A 153 0.31 -0.97 -6.37
C ILE A 153 0.11 -1.94 -5.21
N HIS A 154 1.23 -2.34 -4.58
CA HIS A 154 1.28 -3.12 -3.36
C HIS A 154 2.01 -2.30 -2.29
N SER A 155 1.41 -1.19 -1.89
CA SER A 155 1.99 -0.34 -0.85
C SER A 155 1.60 -0.85 0.53
N ALA A 156 2.60 -1.18 1.34
CA ALA A 156 2.43 -1.63 2.72
C ALA A 156 1.41 -2.77 2.92
N VAL A 157 1.33 -3.71 1.97
CA VAL A 157 0.37 -4.82 2.02
C VAL A 157 1.06 -6.19 2.03
N LEU A 158 2.13 -6.40 1.26
CA LEU A 158 2.71 -7.74 1.08
C LEU A 158 3.45 -8.26 2.31
N HIS A 159 3.87 -7.38 3.23
CA HIS A 159 4.39 -7.80 4.53
C HIS A 159 3.29 -8.40 5.43
N HIS A 160 2.02 -8.18 5.10
CA HIS A 160 0.91 -8.84 5.78
C HIS A 160 0.56 -10.21 5.17
N VAL A 161 1.21 -10.63 4.09
CA VAL A 161 1.09 -11.99 3.53
C VAL A 161 2.26 -12.81 4.08
N ASN A 162 1.98 -13.89 4.80
CA ASN A 162 3.00 -14.74 5.40
C ASN A 162 3.72 -15.59 4.35
N ASP A 163 4.86 -16.17 4.71
CA ASP A 163 5.74 -16.85 3.76
C ASP A 163 5.08 -18.12 3.16
N ASP A 164 4.23 -18.80 3.94
CA ASP A 164 3.41 -19.95 3.51
C ASP A 164 2.22 -19.56 2.62
N GLU A 165 1.90 -18.27 2.54
CA GLU A 165 0.87 -17.71 1.64
C GLU A 165 1.48 -17.20 0.31
N GLU A 166 2.78 -17.43 0.09
CA GLU A 166 3.52 -17.18 -1.16
C GLU A 166 3.33 -15.75 -1.75
N PRO A 167 3.80 -14.68 -1.08
CA PRO A 167 3.64 -13.30 -1.56
C PRO A 167 4.21 -13.06 -2.97
N GLY A 168 5.30 -13.75 -3.33
CA GLY A 168 5.86 -13.69 -4.68
C GLY A 168 4.92 -14.26 -5.76
N ALA A 169 4.07 -15.24 -5.41
CA ALA A 169 3.08 -15.79 -6.34
C ALA A 169 1.97 -14.76 -6.66
N ILE A 170 1.61 -13.90 -5.70
CA ILE A 170 0.65 -12.81 -5.90
C ILE A 170 1.19 -11.80 -6.91
N VAL A 171 2.44 -11.35 -6.75
CA VAL A 171 3.06 -10.40 -7.70
C VAL A 171 3.24 -11.04 -9.07
N ARG A 172 3.69 -12.30 -9.12
CA ARG A 172 3.80 -13.07 -10.37
C ARG A 172 2.46 -13.16 -11.10
N TYR A 173 1.38 -13.44 -10.38
CA TYR A 173 0.03 -13.49 -10.97
C TYR A 173 -0.30 -12.15 -11.63
N TRP A 174 -0.18 -11.03 -10.91
CA TRP A 174 -0.46 -9.71 -11.49
C TRP A 174 0.41 -9.41 -12.71
N ARG A 175 1.71 -9.73 -12.65
CA ARG A 175 2.62 -9.61 -13.78
C ARG A 175 2.13 -10.41 -14.99
N GLU A 176 1.57 -11.60 -14.81
CA GLU A 176 1.02 -12.42 -15.90
C GLU A 176 -0.31 -11.86 -16.44
N GLN A 177 -1.07 -11.11 -15.65
CA GLN A 177 -2.41 -10.60 -15.99
C GLN A 177 -2.46 -9.19 -16.60
N VAL A 178 -1.34 -8.46 -16.61
CA VAL A 178 -1.24 -7.11 -17.20
C VAL A 178 -0.32 -7.11 -18.42
N CYS A 179 -0.49 -6.21 -19.39
CA CYS A 179 0.36 -6.19 -20.58
C CYS A 179 1.76 -5.57 -20.32
N SER A 180 2.70 -5.77 -21.25
CA SER A 180 4.03 -5.15 -21.20
C SER A 180 3.97 -3.63 -21.11
N GLY A 181 4.93 -3.05 -20.40
CA GLY A 181 4.94 -1.62 -20.08
C GLY A 181 4.14 -1.22 -18.84
N SER A 182 3.43 -2.16 -18.21
CA SER A 182 2.79 -1.99 -16.91
C SER A 182 3.79 -1.73 -15.78
N TYR A 183 3.34 -1.10 -14.71
CA TYR A 183 4.18 -0.71 -13.57
C TYR A 183 3.81 -1.46 -12.30
N PHE A 184 4.80 -1.71 -11.45
CA PHE A 184 4.65 -2.36 -10.16
C PHE A 184 5.34 -1.50 -9.10
N PHE A 185 4.56 -0.96 -8.17
CA PHE A 185 5.12 -0.33 -6.98
C PHE A 185 4.91 -1.25 -5.79
N ILE A 186 5.98 -1.57 -5.09
CA ILE A 186 5.93 -2.39 -3.88
C ILE A 186 6.67 -1.65 -2.77
N SER A 187 6.02 -1.54 -1.60
CA SER A 187 6.70 -1.17 -0.37
C SER A 187 6.52 -2.23 0.71
N HIS A 188 7.56 -2.42 1.52
CA HIS A 188 7.66 -3.56 2.41
C HIS A 188 8.42 -3.24 3.70
N PHE A 189 8.02 -3.83 4.82
CA PHE A 189 8.81 -3.81 6.06
C PHE A 189 10.15 -4.52 5.80
N ARG A 190 11.23 -3.77 5.97
CA ARG A 190 12.59 -4.22 5.74
C ARG A 190 13.22 -4.59 7.06
N SER A 191 13.68 -5.83 7.19
CA SER A 191 14.43 -6.28 8.36
C SER A 191 15.77 -5.54 8.43
N GLY A 192 16.03 -4.92 9.57
CA GLY A 192 17.34 -4.35 9.90
C GLY A 192 18.23 -5.29 10.71
N ASP A 193 17.78 -6.53 10.94
CA ASP A 193 18.39 -7.49 11.89
C ASP A 193 18.67 -6.88 13.29
N ASN A 194 17.77 -6.00 13.74
CA ASN A 194 17.91 -5.22 14.96
C ASN A 194 16.76 -5.51 15.95
N PRO A 195 16.89 -5.09 17.23
CA PRO A 195 15.83 -5.27 18.22
C PRO A 195 14.49 -4.69 17.78
N GLU A 196 14.49 -3.50 17.16
CA GLU A 196 13.28 -2.81 16.69
C GLU A 196 12.48 -3.67 15.69
N THR A 197 13.17 -4.32 14.75
CA THR A 197 12.58 -5.26 13.80
C THR A 197 11.91 -6.41 14.54
N ARG A 198 12.63 -7.06 15.46
CA ARG A 198 12.15 -8.26 16.17
C ARG A 198 10.95 -7.95 17.06
N GLU A 199 10.99 -6.81 17.76
CA GLU A 199 9.92 -6.39 18.66
C GLU A 199 8.67 -5.97 17.88
N ALA A 200 8.82 -5.20 16.80
CA ALA A 200 7.70 -4.80 15.94
C ALA A 200 7.06 -6.00 15.23
N GLU A 201 7.88 -6.92 14.73
CA GLU A 201 7.38 -8.17 14.12
C GLU A 201 6.64 -9.03 15.14
N ALA A 202 7.18 -9.23 16.34
CA ALA A 202 6.52 -9.99 17.39
C ALA A 202 5.17 -9.36 17.80
N LEU A 203 5.09 -8.03 17.88
CA LEU A 203 3.85 -7.31 18.16
C LEU A 203 2.80 -7.54 17.06
N LEU A 204 3.17 -7.41 15.79
CA LEU A 204 2.27 -7.63 14.67
C LEU A 204 1.81 -9.09 14.58
N GLN A 205 2.73 -10.04 14.70
CA GLN A 205 2.44 -11.47 14.65
C GLN A 205 1.53 -11.91 15.80
N SER A 206 1.77 -11.44 17.03
CA SER A 206 0.91 -11.77 18.16
C SER A 206 -0.49 -11.13 18.08
N THR A 207 -0.61 -9.99 17.40
CA THR A 207 -1.89 -9.26 17.28
C THR A 207 -2.73 -9.75 16.10
N PHE A 208 -2.11 -9.95 14.93
CA PHE A 208 -2.81 -10.21 13.67
C PHE A 208 -2.48 -11.59 13.07
N GLY A 209 -1.47 -12.29 13.58
CA GLY A 209 -0.93 -13.50 12.95
C GLY A 209 -0.21 -13.22 11.61
N ARG A 210 0.17 -11.97 11.36
CA ARG A 210 0.81 -11.48 10.13
C ARG A 210 1.61 -10.21 10.39
N GLY A 211 2.44 -9.80 9.43
CA GLY A 211 3.32 -8.63 9.55
C GLY A 211 4.80 -9.02 9.55
N ARG A 212 5.21 -9.71 8.49
CA ARG A 212 6.58 -10.22 8.28
C ARG A 212 7.53 -9.12 7.89
N TRP A 213 8.71 -9.15 8.49
CA TRP A 213 9.82 -8.25 8.17
C TRP A 213 10.85 -8.99 7.34
N ARG A 214 11.07 -8.55 6.11
CA ARG A 214 11.86 -9.30 5.12
C ARG A 214 13.22 -8.67 4.87
N THR A 215 14.19 -9.52 4.60
CA THR A 215 15.53 -9.12 4.16
C THR A 215 15.49 -8.45 2.79
N ASP A 216 16.57 -7.76 2.41
CA ASP A 216 16.69 -7.15 1.08
C ASP A 216 16.61 -8.18 -0.06
N GLU A 217 17.06 -9.41 0.18
CA GLU A 217 16.97 -10.50 -0.80
C GLU A 217 15.53 -10.95 -1.01
N GLU A 218 14.79 -11.19 0.06
CA GLU A 218 13.39 -11.59 0.01
C GLU A 218 12.52 -10.50 -0.63
N ILE A 219 12.76 -9.22 -0.29
CA ILE A 219 12.03 -8.10 -0.92
C ILE A 219 12.35 -8.02 -2.42
N ARG A 220 13.62 -8.23 -2.80
CA ARG A 220 14.02 -8.25 -4.22
C ARG A 220 13.35 -9.38 -4.99
N GLY A 221 13.18 -10.54 -4.39
CA GLY A 221 12.46 -11.67 -5.00
C GLY A 221 11.01 -11.36 -5.35
N LEU A 222 10.36 -10.39 -4.69
CA LEU A 222 9.02 -9.93 -5.07
C LEU A 222 9.00 -9.24 -6.45
N PHE A 223 10.14 -8.80 -6.96
CA PHE A 223 10.26 -8.14 -8.26
C PHE A 223 10.73 -9.08 -9.39
N ASP A 224 10.77 -10.39 -9.14
CA ASP A 224 11.33 -11.35 -10.10
C ASP A 224 10.67 -11.28 -11.48
N GLY A 225 11.51 -11.06 -12.49
CA GLY A 225 11.12 -10.88 -13.89
C GLY A 225 10.33 -9.60 -14.17
N LEU A 226 10.53 -8.56 -13.36
CA LEU A 226 10.25 -7.17 -13.66
C LEU A 226 11.58 -6.40 -13.80
N ASP A 227 11.57 -5.33 -14.57
CA ASP A 227 12.70 -4.41 -14.71
C ASP A 227 12.63 -3.37 -13.59
N LEU A 228 13.43 -3.59 -12.54
CA LEU A 228 13.50 -2.67 -11.41
C LEU A 228 14.15 -1.34 -11.84
N LEU A 229 13.45 -0.24 -11.61
CA LEU A 229 13.92 1.10 -11.98
C LEU A 229 14.84 1.66 -10.91
N GLU A 230 15.85 2.45 -11.31
CA GLU A 230 16.71 3.18 -10.39
C GLU A 230 15.87 4.03 -9.39
N PRO A 231 16.26 4.16 -8.11
CA PRO A 231 17.48 3.67 -7.47
C PRO A 231 17.38 2.21 -6.99
N GLY A 232 16.43 1.43 -7.50
CA GLY A 232 16.15 0.09 -7.02
C GLY A 232 15.28 0.08 -5.77
N ILE A 233 15.57 -0.85 -4.86
CA ILE A 233 14.89 -0.99 -3.56
C ILE A 233 15.73 -0.24 -2.52
N VAL A 234 15.19 0.84 -1.99
CA VAL A 234 15.84 1.68 -0.97
C VAL A 234 14.84 2.06 0.12
N PRO A 235 15.30 2.51 1.30
CA PRO A 235 14.42 3.11 2.29
C PRO A 235 13.49 4.16 1.67
N CYS A 236 12.20 4.12 2.03
CA CYS A 236 11.16 4.96 1.42
C CYS A 236 11.53 6.46 1.38
N PRO A 237 12.17 7.07 2.40
CA PRO A 237 12.57 8.49 2.31
C PRO A 237 13.67 8.79 1.28
N LEU A 238 14.48 7.79 0.90
CA LEU A 238 15.55 7.93 -0.10
C LEU A 238 15.07 7.63 -1.53
N TRP A 239 13.87 7.07 -1.68
CA TRP A 239 13.34 6.76 -3.00
C TRP A 239 12.93 8.05 -3.71
N ARG A 240 13.80 8.55 -4.59
CA ARG A 240 13.57 9.71 -5.46
C ARG A 240 12.95 10.93 -4.72
N PRO A 241 13.63 11.51 -3.72
CA PRO A 241 13.05 12.52 -2.83
C PRO A 241 12.82 13.88 -3.51
N GLU A 242 13.54 14.20 -4.58
CA GLU A 242 13.48 15.51 -5.27
C GLU A 242 12.33 15.64 -6.28
N THR A 243 11.65 14.54 -6.60
CA THR A 243 10.83 14.44 -7.82
C THR A 243 9.42 14.98 -7.67
N VAL A 244 8.97 15.36 -6.47
CA VAL A 244 7.65 15.95 -6.25
C VAL A 244 7.76 17.09 -5.24
N ALA A 245 7.39 18.31 -5.66
CA ALA A 245 7.12 19.41 -4.75
C ALA A 245 5.83 19.09 -3.97
N LEU A 246 5.98 18.43 -2.82
CA LEU A 246 4.84 18.15 -1.94
C LEU A 246 4.29 19.48 -1.41
N SER A 247 3.00 19.74 -1.61
CA SER A 247 2.32 20.86 -0.96
C SER A 247 2.07 20.52 0.51
N GLY A 248 3.02 20.87 1.38
CA GLY A 248 2.93 20.70 2.83
C GLY A 248 4.31 20.73 3.51
N GLU A 249 4.35 21.02 4.83
CA GLU A 249 5.55 21.21 5.68
C GLU A 249 6.48 19.96 5.82
N PHE A 250 6.43 19.00 4.91
CA PHE A 250 7.23 17.78 4.95
C PHE A 250 8.30 17.70 3.86
N GLY A 251 8.54 18.81 3.15
CA GLY A 251 9.59 18.91 2.13
C GLY A 251 10.92 19.37 2.70
N GLN A 252 11.73 18.46 3.24
CA GLN A 252 13.21 18.48 3.25
C GLN A 252 13.76 17.29 4.04
N THR A 253 14.28 16.25 3.37
CA THR A 253 15.17 15.28 4.00
C THR A 253 16.53 15.95 4.22
N ARG A 254 16.72 16.55 5.41
CA ARG A 254 17.97 17.24 5.80
C ARG A 254 18.71 16.59 6.98
N GLY A 255 18.47 15.32 7.27
CA GLY A 255 19.14 14.58 8.36
C GLY A 255 19.41 13.11 8.04
N GLU A 256 20.21 12.45 8.88
CA GLU A 256 20.36 10.99 8.86
C GLU A 256 19.00 10.34 9.16
N LEU A 257 18.65 9.30 8.39
CA LEU A 257 17.42 8.54 8.65
C LEU A 257 17.49 7.88 10.02
N THR A 258 16.37 7.97 10.74
CA THR A 258 16.12 7.19 11.96
C THR A 258 16.16 5.69 11.67
N VAL A 259 16.26 4.87 12.71
CA VAL A 259 16.18 3.41 12.56
C VAL A 259 14.89 3.02 11.85
N TRP A 260 13.74 3.57 12.26
CA TRP A 260 12.43 3.25 11.70
C TRP A 260 12.26 3.64 10.23
N GLU A 261 12.80 4.78 9.81
CA GLU A 261 12.78 5.20 8.41
C GLU A 261 13.59 4.27 7.49
N ARG A 262 14.58 3.54 8.03
CA ARG A 262 15.37 2.54 7.29
C ARG A 262 14.69 1.18 7.20
N LEU A 263 13.61 0.99 7.95
CA LEU A 263 12.89 -0.27 8.13
C LEU A 263 11.63 -0.37 7.25
N ILE A 264 11.41 0.59 6.37
CA ILE A 264 10.43 0.49 5.28
C ILE A 264 11.13 0.84 3.97
N ALA A 265 11.08 -0.07 3.01
CA ALA A 265 11.70 0.11 1.71
C ALA A 265 10.64 0.09 0.61
N GLY A 266 10.92 0.81 -0.48
CA GLY A 266 10.08 0.87 -1.66
C GLY A 266 10.89 0.68 -2.92
N GLY A 267 10.25 0.09 -3.94
CA GLY A 267 10.79 -0.08 -5.27
C GLY A 267 9.70 0.10 -6.32
N LEU A 268 10.08 0.64 -7.48
CA LEU A 268 9.24 0.75 -8.65
C LEU A 268 9.87 -0.07 -9.77
N ALA A 269 9.07 -0.91 -10.42
CA ALA A 269 9.51 -1.72 -11.54
C ALA A 269 8.55 -1.61 -12.71
N ARG A 270 9.04 -1.97 -13.89
CA ARG A 270 8.26 -2.05 -15.12
C ARG A 270 8.21 -3.49 -15.61
N LYS A 271 7.07 -3.93 -16.14
CA LYS A 271 6.98 -5.19 -16.86
C LYS A 271 7.60 -5.01 -18.26
N PRO A 272 8.59 -5.83 -18.66
CA PRO A 272 9.19 -5.78 -19.99
C PRO A 272 8.19 -6.10 -21.10
#